data_AF-A0A6S6W1D7-F1
#
_entry.id   AF-A0A6S6W1D7-F1
#
_cell.length_a   1.000
_cell.length_b   1.000
_cell.length_c   1.000
_cell.angle_alpha   90.00
_cell.angle_beta   90.00
_cell.angle_gamma   90.00
#
_symmetry.space_group_name_H-M   'P 1'
#
loop_
_entity.id
_entity.type
_entity.pdbx_description
1 polymer ?
#
loop_
_entity_poly.entity_id
_entity_poly.type
_entity_poly.pdbx_seq_one_letter_code
_entity_poly.pdbx_strand_id
1 'polypeptide(L)'
;MTTRYIPPHLRSKDAAASQLDAQSDEDLYTLHELHTYFWGGLAEDAKMYDSTLNSEEKCPNDSDGIIFVKSNLRLLPAIKGSPDATFDSKFSAIENWRENVAQYNGVVLSPSRDITDPETEPQSQSARAYNRGSISELPYPTQPDEGTPVDHAPIAVFSQYIPWNNRSFKFIGWYKISRLQFLKPNSPSLLHMLKRKWRIIDHCDGPLSIDRHQAKWEYSLSYNWAVIKMEKDEQAMRDKGQPNIDRVDYGETHGPGGRKSVNEILAEMRNEDES
;
A
#
# COMPACT_ATOMS: atom_id res chain seq x y z
N MET A 1 54.28 17.92 -28.21
CA MET A 1 52.84 17.74 -27.89
C MET A 1 52.72 17.68 -26.38
N THR A 2 52.24 18.74 -25.76
CA THR A 2 52.27 18.92 -24.29
C THR A 2 50.89 18.60 -23.75
N THR A 3 50.71 17.42 -23.17
CA THR A 3 49.46 17.01 -22.53
C THR A 3 49.33 17.74 -21.19
N ARG A 4 48.30 18.59 -21.04
CA ARG A 4 48.00 19.24 -19.76
C ARG A 4 47.41 18.20 -18.80
N TYR A 5 48.05 18.06 -17.64
CA TYR A 5 47.55 17.25 -16.53
C TYR A 5 46.30 17.90 -15.94
N ILE A 6 45.18 17.18 -15.94
CA ILE A 6 43.93 17.59 -15.29
C ILE A 6 43.81 16.85 -13.95
N PRO A 7 43.72 17.56 -12.81
CA PRO A 7 43.63 16.98 -11.48
C PRO A 7 42.43 16.03 -11.34
N PRO A 8 42.56 14.93 -10.58
CA PRO A 8 41.52 13.90 -10.47
C PRO A 8 40.18 14.38 -9.90
N HIS A 9 40.14 15.49 -9.16
CA HIS A 9 38.91 16.09 -8.64
C HIS A 9 38.20 17.03 -9.64
N LEU A 10 38.86 17.39 -10.75
CA LEU A 10 38.31 18.18 -11.86
C LEU A 10 37.99 17.34 -13.10
N ARG A 11 38.17 16.01 -13.02
CA ARG A 11 37.55 15.10 -14.00
C ARG A 11 36.05 15.15 -13.75
N SER A 12 35.35 15.94 -14.57
CA SER A 12 33.90 16.08 -14.59
C SER A 12 33.23 14.73 -14.36
N LYS A 13 32.50 14.62 -13.25
CA LYS A 13 31.65 13.47 -12.90
C LYS A 13 30.45 13.33 -13.85
N ASP A 14 30.31 14.28 -14.77
CA ASP A 14 29.15 14.47 -15.65
C ASP A 14 29.15 13.53 -16.87
N ALA A 15 30.30 12.92 -17.21
CA ALA A 15 30.39 12.05 -18.37
C ALA A 15 29.92 10.60 -18.12
N ALA A 16 29.85 10.15 -16.86
CA ALA A 16 29.41 8.79 -16.52
C ALA A 16 27.93 8.72 -16.08
N ALA A 17 27.32 9.84 -15.70
CA ALA A 17 25.89 9.89 -15.37
C ALA A 17 25.00 10.00 -16.61
N SER A 18 25.49 10.61 -17.70
CA SER A 18 24.67 10.93 -18.88
C SER A 18 24.37 9.74 -19.82
N GLN A 19 24.79 8.51 -19.48
CA GLN A 19 24.58 7.32 -20.34
C GLN A 19 23.54 6.33 -19.81
N LEU A 20 23.04 6.50 -18.58
CA LEU A 20 21.98 5.65 -18.02
C LEU A 20 20.57 6.26 -18.14
N ASP A 21 20.45 7.56 -18.46
CA ASP A 21 19.16 8.27 -18.44
C ASP A 21 18.48 8.41 -19.81
N ALA A 22 19.01 7.76 -20.85
CA ALA A 22 18.33 7.65 -22.14
C ALA A 22 17.62 6.29 -22.30
N GLN A 23 17.37 5.57 -21.20
CA GLN A 23 16.39 4.49 -21.20
C GLN A 23 15.03 5.15 -21.33
N SER A 24 14.62 5.31 -22.59
CA SER A 24 13.49 6.11 -23.03
C SER A 24 12.28 5.94 -22.11
N ASP A 25 11.70 7.07 -21.69
CA ASP A 25 10.41 7.17 -20.97
C ASP A 25 9.27 6.37 -21.62
N GLU A 26 9.52 5.83 -22.80
CA GLU A 26 8.66 4.96 -23.58
C GLU A 26 8.18 3.69 -22.84
N ASP A 27 8.96 3.18 -21.88
CA ASP A 27 8.62 1.98 -21.10
C ASP A 27 7.87 2.26 -19.79
N LEU A 28 7.60 3.54 -19.49
CA LEU A 28 6.94 3.97 -18.26
C LEU A 28 5.45 4.22 -18.47
N TYR A 29 4.64 3.66 -17.57
CA TYR A 29 3.19 3.82 -17.55
C TYR A 29 2.78 4.82 -16.47
N THR A 30 1.67 5.52 -16.73
CA THR A 30 0.92 6.28 -15.74
C THR A 30 0.00 5.36 -14.94
N LEU A 31 -0.35 5.76 -13.72
CA LEU A 31 -1.33 5.01 -12.91
C LEU A 31 -2.69 4.87 -13.60
N HIS A 32 -3.09 5.87 -14.38
CA HIS A 32 -4.36 5.87 -15.09
C HIS A 32 -4.35 4.95 -16.31
N GLU A 33 -3.27 4.91 -17.10
CA GLU A 33 -3.14 3.95 -18.20
C GLU A 33 -3.25 2.52 -17.65
N LEU A 34 -2.60 2.24 -16.52
CA LEU A 34 -2.75 0.97 -15.79
C LEU A 34 -4.20 0.75 -15.33
N HIS A 35 -4.83 1.79 -14.77
CA HIS A 35 -6.21 1.71 -14.31
C HIS A 35 -7.17 1.35 -15.45
N THR A 36 -7.11 2.09 -16.55
CA THR A 36 -7.95 1.91 -17.73
C THR A 36 -7.74 0.54 -18.36
N TYR A 37 -6.49 0.06 -18.44
CA TYR A 37 -6.20 -1.24 -19.03
C TYR A 37 -6.71 -2.42 -18.19
N PHE A 38 -6.45 -2.41 -16.87
CA PHE A 38 -6.80 -3.56 -16.01
C PHE A 38 -8.20 -3.47 -15.41
N TRP A 39 -8.78 -2.27 -15.30
CA TRP A 39 -10.06 -2.02 -14.62
C TRP A 39 -11.06 -1.15 -15.41
N GLY A 40 -10.69 -0.59 -16.57
CA GLY A 40 -11.50 0.40 -17.32
C GLY A 40 -12.87 -0.06 -17.84
N GLY A 41 -13.31 -1.28 -17.53
CA GLY A 41 -14.69 -1.72 -17.76
C GLY A 41 -15.63 -1.54 -16.56
N LEU A 42 -15.11 -1.16 -15.39
CA LEU A 42 -15.90 -0.96 -14.17
C LEU A 42 -15.98 0.54 -13.88
N ALA A 43 -17.17 1.09 -14.10
CA ALA A 43 -17.49 2.52 -14.05
C ALA A 43 -17.03 3.24 -12.77
N GLU A 44 -16.89 4.56 -12.93
CA GLU A 44 -16.30 5.62 -12.09
C GLU A 44 -16.62 5.67 -10.57
N ASP A 45 -17.40 4.74 -10.02
CA ASP A 45 -17.86 4.77 -8.63
C ASP A 45 -16.94 4.04 -7.64
N ALA A 46 -15.93 3.32 -8.12
CA ALA A 46 -14.95 2.68 -7.25
C ALA A 46 -13.97 3.72 -6.68
N LYS A 47 -14.34 4.34 -5.55
CA LYS A 47 -13.40 5.13 -4.72
C LYS A 47 -12.20 4.24 -4.39
N MET A 48 -11.09 4.50 -5.07
CA MET A 48 -9.83 3.81 -4.87
C MET A 48 -9.35 4.10 -3.45
N TYR A 49 -9.51 3.13 -2.55
CA TYR A 49 -8.89 3.21 -1.23
C TYR A 49 -7.39 3.08 -1.43
N ASP A 50 -6.62 4.04 -0.92
CA ASP A 50 -5.15 3.98 -0.88
C ASP A 50 -4.72 2.68 -0.20
N SER A 51 -4.44 1.67 -1.04
CA SER A 51 -3.88 0.41 -0.58
C SER A 51 -2.43 0.71 -0.27
N THR A 52 -2.08 0.67 1.01
CA THR A 52 -0.73 0.97 1.52
C THR A 52 0.23 -0.18 1.18
N LEU A 53 0.39 -0.44 -0.10
CA LEU A 53 1.45 -1.26 -0.67
C LEU A 53 2.63 -0.33 -0.95
N ASN A 54 3.28 0.15 0.11
CA ASN A 54 4.58 0.78 -0.03
C ASN A 54 5.58 -0.33 -0.37
N SER A 55 5.82 -0.59 -1.65
CA SER A 55 7.08 -1.20 -2.08
C SER A 55 8.08 -0.06 -2.17
N GLU A 56 8.76 0.24 -1.06
CA GLU A 56 9.82 1.24 -1.07
C GLU A 56 10.92 0.82 -2.05
N GLU A 57 11.37 1.81 -2.82
CA GLU A 57 12.46 1.68 -3.77
C GLU A 57 13.72 1.16 -3.07
N LYS A 58 14.12 -0.03 -3.49
CA LYS A 58 15.53 -0.42 -3.63
C LYS A 58 16.33 -0.40 -2.32
N CYS A 59 15.98 -1.27 -1.38
CA CYS A 59 17.02 -2.07 -0.74
C CYS A 59 17.52 -3.08 -1.80
N PRO A 60 18.77 -2.97 -2.30
CA PRO A 60 19.23 -3.74 -3.45
C PRO A 60 19.34 -5.26 -3.24
N ASN A 61 19.10 -5.75 -2.01
CA ASN A 61 19.13 -7.16 -1.69
C ASN A 61 17.81 -7.55 -1.01
N ASP A 62 17.11 -8.54 -1.57
CA ASP A 62 16.26 -9.49 -0.83
C ASP A 62 14.86 -9.04 -0.36
N SER A 63 14.09 -8.33 -1.18
CA SER A 63 12.63 -8.52 -1.05
C SER A 63 12.29 -9.90 -1.63
N ASP A 64 12.14 -10.91 -0.77
CA ASP A 64 11.78 -12.32 -1.07
C ASP A 64 10.44 -12.52 -1.85
N GLY A 65 9.96 -11.50 -2.57
CA GLY A 65 8.63 -11.45 -3.17
C GLY A 65 7.52 -11.41 -2.12
N ILE A 66 7.81 -10.98 -0.91
CA ILE A 66 6.85 -10.98 0.20
C ILE A 66 6.08 -9.67 0.24
N ILE A 67 4.76 -9.77 0.13
CA ILE A 67 3.82 -8.67 0.24
C ILE A 67 2.93 -8.87 1.47
N PHE A 68 2.70 -7.78 2.20
CA PHE A 68 1.84 -7.77 3.38
C PHE A 68 0.54 -7.04 3.06
N VAL A 69 -0.59 -7.73 3.23
CA VAL A 69 -1.91 -7.20 2.90
C VAL A 69 -2.77 -7.11 4.16
N LYS A 70 -3.38 -5.94 4.37
CA LYS A 70 -4.27 -5.64 5.51
C LYS A 70 -5.74 -5.56 5.11
N SER A 71 -6.02 -5.07 3.89
CA SER A 71 -7.36 -4.81 3.37
C SER A 71 -7.77 -5.86 2.32
N ASN A 72 -9.07 -5.99 2.08
CA ASN A 72 -9.61 -6.79 0.97
C ASN A 72 -9.13 -8.25 0.95
N LEU A 73 -8.94 -8.85 2.13
CA LEU A 73 -8.49 -10.24 2.26
C LEU A 73 -9.41 -11.24 1.56
N ARG A 74 -10.68 -10.87 1.35
CA ARG A 74 -11.68 -11.64 0.59
C ARG A 74 -11.37 -11.76 -0.91
N LEU A 75 -10.56 -10.87 -1.46
CA LEU A 75 -10.15 -10.90 -2.88
C LEU A 75 -9.00 -11.88 -3.14
N LEU A 76 -8.38 -12.42 -2.07
CA LEU A 76 -7.29 -13.37 -2.21
C LEU A 76 -7.82 -14.76 -2.59
N PRO A 77 -7.08 -15.51 -3.43
CA PRO A 77 -7.50 -16.86 -3.80
C PRO A 77 -7.58 -17.77 -2.57
N ALA A 78 -8.54 -18.70 -2.58
CA ALA A 78 -8.67 -19.70 -1.52
C ALA A 78 -7.41 -20.57 -1.42
N ILE A 79 -7.11 -21.11 -0.23
CA ILE A 79 -5.99 -22.03 -0.03
C ILE A 79 -6.41 -23.45 -0.46
N LYS A 80 -5.58 -24.14 -1.24
CA LYS A 80 -5.81 -25.53 -1.68
C LYS A 80 -5.97 -26.44 -0.47
N GLY A 81 -7.03 -27.25 -0.46
CA GLY A 81 -7.30 -28.21 0.61
C GLY A 81 -8.08 -27.64 1.80
N SER A 82 -8.55 -26.39 1.75
CA SER A 82 -9.55 -25.88 2.71
C SER A 82 -10.92 -26.49 2.38
N PRO A 83 -11.50 -27.35 3.24
CA PRO A 83 -12.66 -28.18 2.89
C PRO A 83 -14.00 -27.45 2.76
N ASP A 84 -14.06 -26.13 3.03
CA ASP A 84 -15.24 -25.33 2.70
C ASP A 84 -14.83 -23.84 2.70
N ALA A 85 -14.79 -23.24 1.50
CA ALA A 85 -14.29 -21.89 1.27
C ALA A 85 -15.42 -20.86 1.12
N THR A 86 -16.53 -21.01 1.85
CA THR A 86 -17.46 -19.88 2.09
C THR A 86 -16.90 -19.02 3.21
N PHE A 87 -15.87 -18.24 2.88
CA PHE A 87 -15.16 -17.30 3.76
C PHE A 87 -16.03 -16.13 4.25
N ASP A 88 -17.26 -16.02 3.74
CA ASP A 88 -18.13 -14.85 3.89
C ASP A 88 -18.63 -14.61 5.32
N SER A 89 -18.81 -15.65 6.13
CA SER A 89 -19.52 -15.49 7.41
C SER A 89 -18.67 -14.90 8.56
N LYS A 90 -17.33 -14.96 8.52
CA LYS A 90 -16.48 -14.52 9.66
C LYS A 90 -16.02 -13.07 9.56
N PHE A 91 -15.99 -12.47 8.37
CA PHE A 91 -15.44 -11.12 8.18
C PHE A 91 -16.43 -9.98 8.46
N SER A 92 -17.73 -10.24 8.35
CA SER A 92 -18.77 -9.23 8.56
C SER A 92 -18.80 -8.68 10.00
N ALA A 93 -18.33 -9.45 10.99
CA ALA A 93 -18.24 -8.99 12.38
C ALA A 93 -17.14 -7.92 12.60
N ILE A 94 -16.14 -7.83 11.72
CA ILE A 94 -15.00 -6.92 11.87
C ILE A 94 -15.27 -5.55 11.21
N GLU A 95 -16.08 -5.49 10.15
CA GLU A 95 -16.45 -4.22 9.53
C GLU A 95 -17.27 -3.33 10.48
N ASN A 96 -18.11 -3.92 11.36
CA ASN A 96 -18.83 -3.18 12.40
C ASN A 96 -17.92 -2.50 13.44
N TRP A 97 -16.71 -3.01 13.67
CA TRP A 97 -15.74 -2.35 14.55
C TRP A 97 -15.10 -1.11 13.90
N ARG A 98 -15.00 -1.10 12.56
CA ARG A 98 -14.41 0.02 11.80
C ARG A 98 -15.25 1.29 11.90
N GLU A 99 -16.57 1.15 11.89
CA GLU A 99 -17.50 2.28 12.09
C GLU A 99 -17.40 2.86 13.50
N ASN A 100 -17.14 2.02 14.52
CA ASN A 100 -16.99 2.47 15.90
C ASN A 100 -15.67 3.20 16.18
N VAL A 101 -14.56 2.80 15.55
CA VAL A 101 -13.25 3.43 15.79
C VAL A 101 -13.10 4.77 15.06
N ALA A 102 -13.81 4.98 13.95
CA ALA A 102 -13.86 6.29 13.28
C ALA A 102 -14.45 7.39 14.19
N GLN A 103 -15.34 7.04 15.13
CA GLN A 103 -15.85 7.98 16.14
C GLN A 103 -14.80 8.39 17.18
N TYR A 104 -13.80 7.55 17.48
CA TYR A 104 -12.79 7.85 18.51
C TYR A 104 -11.66 8.77 18.03
N ASN A 105 -11.41 8.86 16.73
CA ASN A 105 -10.38 9.76 16.18
C ASN A 105 -10.91 11.16 15.80
N GLY A 106 -12.22 11.41 15.98
CA GLY A 106 -12.86 12.71 15.80
C GLY A 106 -12.84 13.61 17.05
N VAL A 107 -12.08 13.25 18.09
CA VAL A 107 -11.92 14.10 19.28
C VAL A 107 -11.00 15.27 18.92
N VAL A 108 -11.63 16.34 18.43
CA VAL A 108 -11.09 17.69 18.43
C VAL A 108 -10.61 17.98 19.85
N LEU A 109 -9.30 18.09 20.04
CA LEU A 109 -8.68 18.58 21.26
C LEU A 109 -9.21 19.98 21.55
N SER A 110 -10.23 20.06 22.39
CA SER A 110 -10.63 21.32 23.01
C SER A 110 -9.55 21.71 24.02
N PRO A 111 -9.13 22.99 24.09
CA PRO A 111 -8.09 23.41 25.02
C PRO A 111 -8.58 23.25 26.46
N SER A 112 -7.82 22.50 27.25
CA SER A 112 -8.04 22.29 28.68
C SER A 112 -7.99 23.63 29.41
N ARG A 113 -9.05 23.96 30.16
CA ARG A 113 -9.03 25.00 31.18
C ARG A 113 -8.83 24.36 32.54
N ASP A 114 -7.90 24.95 33.29
CA ASP A 114 -7.62 24.74 34.71
C ASP A 114 -8.88 24.53 35.56
N ILE A 115 -8.91 23.44 36.33
CA ILE A 115 -9.54 23.41 37.65
C ILE A 115 -8.71 22.54 38.60
N THR A 116 -8.31 23.18 39.70
CA THR A 116 -7.62 22.74 40.91
C THR A 116 -8.50 21.84 41.80
N ASP A 117 -7.96 20.67 42.22
CA ASP A 117 -8.12 19.87 43.48
C ASP A 117 -9.50 19.67 44.18
N PRO A 118 -9.65 18.75 45.18
CA PRO A 118 -8.82 17.62 45.59
C PRO A 118 -9.60 16.28 45.81
N GLU A 119 -8.82 15.20 45.93
CA GLU A 119 -8.99 14.04 46.85
C GLU A 119 -10.42 13.69 47.33
N THR A 120 -11.01 12.64 46.74
CA THR A 120 -12.12 11.90 47.35
C THR A 120 -12.05 10.44 46.88
N GLU A 121 -11.57 9.56 47.76
CA GLU A 121 -11.83 8.12 47.66
C GLU A 121 -13.34 7.86 47.84
N PRO A 122 -13.86 6.88 47.09
CA PRO A 122 -14.72 5.92 47.75
C PRO A 122 -14.34 4.48 47.40
N GLN A 123 -14.00 3.75 48.45
CA GLN A 123 -14.28 2.32 48.58
C GLN A 123 -15.77 2.05 48.29
N SER A 124 -16.06 1.08 47.41
CA SER A 124 -16.98 -0.04 47.71
C SER A 124 -17.36 -0.84 46.46
N GLN A 125 -16.87 -2.08 46.44
CA GLN A 125 -17.64 -3.32 46.27
C GLN A 125 -18.93 -3.26 45.42
N SER A 126 -18.87 -3.88 44.25
CA SER A 126 -19.97 -4.72 43.76
C SER A 126 -19.40 -5.71 42.74
N ALA A 127 -18.99 -6.88 43.23
CA ALA A 127 -18.71 -8.05 42.41
C ALA A 127 -19.98 -8.50 41.69
N ARG A 128 -20.25 -7.94 40.50
CA ARG A 128 -21.19 -8.55 39.56
C ARG A 128 -20.46 -9.70 38.88
N ALA A 129 -20.64 -10.89 39.46
CA ALA A 129 -20.36 -12.15 38.80
C ALA A 129 -21.27 -12.25 37.57
N TYR A 130 -20.80 -11.72 36.44
CA TYR A 130 -21.40 -12.03 35.16
C TYR A 130 -21.14 -13.51 34.91
N ASN A 131 -22.21 -14.30 34.99
CA ASN A 131 -22.27 -15.65 34.46
C ASN A 131 -21.87 -15.58 32.98
N ARG A 132 -20.57 -15.79 32.74
CA ARG A 132 -20.00 -15.99 31.41
C ARG A 132 -20.51 -17.35 30.96
N GLY A 133 -21.70 -17.34 30.36
CA GLY A 133 -22.31 -18.51 29.74
C GLY A 133 -21.22 -19.21 28.94
N SER A 134 -20.95 -20.45 29.32
CA SER A 134 -20.05 -21.34 28.60
C SER A 134 -20.74 -21.63 27.27
N ILE A 135 -20.45 -20.78 26.27
CA ILE A 135 -20.84 -21.01 24.89
C ILE A 135 -20.10 -22.28 24.52
N SER A 136 -20.82 -23.39 24.37
CA SER A 136 -20.27 -24.64 23.85
C SER A 136 -19.51 -24.33 22.57
N GLU A 137 -18.18 -24.44 22.65
CA GLU A 137 -17.27 -24.39 21.51
C GLU A 137 -17.63 -25.56 20.60
N LEU A 138 -18.54 -25.33 19.65
CA LEU A 138 -18.64 -26.18 18.50
C LEU A 138 -17.26 -26.17 17.83
N PRO A 139 -16.68 -27.33 17.47
CA PRO A 139 -15.42 -27.41 16.77
C PRO A 139 -15.63 -26.83 15.37
N TYR A 140 -15.47 -25.52 15.24
CA TYR A 140 -15.42 -24.88 13.94
C TYR A 140 -14.22 -25.47 13.20
N PRO A 141 -14.39 -25.90 11.94
CA PRO A 141 -13.29 -26.42 11.16
C PRO A 141 -12.18 -25.36 11.13
N THR A 142 -11.05 -25.70 11.73
CA THR A 142 -9.84 -24.87 11.71
C THR A 142 -9.35 -24.88 10.27
N GLN A 143 -9.70 -23.84 9.51
CA GLN A 143 -9.13 -23.65 8.19
C GLN A 143 -7.61 -23.63 8.31
N PRO A 144 -6.88 -24.22 7.34
CA PRO A 144 -5.44 -24.12 7.33
C PRO A 144 -5.06 -22.64 7.26
N ASP A 145 -4.39 -22.15 8.31
CA ASP A 145 -3.94 -20.75 8.41
C ASP A 145 -2.87 -20.43 7.33
N GLU A 146 -2.37 -21.45 6.62
CA GLU A 146 -1.31 -21.35 5.62
C GLU A 146 -1.40 -22.44 4.54
N GLY A 147 -1.10 -22.08 3.29
CA GLY A 147 -0.90 -23.05 2.21
C GLY A 147 -0.67 -22.44 0.84
N THR A 148 -0.67 -23.30 -0.17
CA THR A 148 -0.61 -22.89 -1.58
C THR A 148 -1.99 -22.45 -2.05
N PRO A 149 -2.14 -21.27 -2.67
CA PRO A 149 -3.43 -20.84 -3.19
C PRO A 149 -3.92 -21.78 -4.31
N VAL A 150 -5.24 -21.81 -4.48
CA VAL A 150 -5.92 -22.39 -5.64
C VAL A 150 -5.42 -21.68 -6.90
N ASP A 151 -5.47 -22.39 -8.02
CA ASP A 151 -5.01 -21.86 -9.30
C ASP A 151 -5.69 -20.51 -9.60
N HIS A 152 -4.88 -19.51 -9.93
CA HIS A 152 -5.32 -18.13 -10.08
C HIS A 152 -4.62 -17.48 -11.27
N ALA A 153 -5.22 -16.42 -11.82
CA ALA A 153 -4.64 -15.71 -12.95
C ALA A 153 -3.26 -15.11 -12.58
N PRO A 154 -2.30 -15.08 -13.54
CA PRO A 154 -1.04 -14.37 -13.35
C PRO A 154 -1.27 -12.88 -13.08
N ILE A 155 -0.46 -12.31 -12.18
CA ILE A 155 -0.56 -10.93 -11.71
C ILE A 155 0.54 -10.11 -12.37
N ALA A 156 0.17 -9.01 -13.04
CA ALA A 156 1.14 -8.06 -13.56
C ALA A 156 1.72 -7.21 -12.42
N VAL A 157 3.04 -7.16 -12.30
CA VAL A 157 3.72 -6.37 -11.26
C VAL A 157 4.52 -5.24 -11.89
N PHE A 158 4.38 -4.05 -11.30
CA PHE A 158 5.03 -2.83 -11.73
C PHE A 158 5.88 -2.26 -10.59
N SER A 159 7.10 -1.80 -10.89
CA SER A 159 7.92 -1.02 -9.96
C SER A 159 7.69 0.47 -10.20
N GLN A 160 7.51 1.22 -9.12
CA GLN A 160 7.63 2.67 -9.17
C GLN A 160 9.12 3.06 -9.18
N TYR A 161 9.53 3.96 -10.08
CA TYR A 161 10.94 4.38 -10.24
C TYR A 161 11.21 5.82 -9.78
N ILE A 162 10.25 6.74 -9.94
CA ILE A 162 10.36 8.14 -9.49
C ILE A 162 8.95 8.62 -9.11
N PRO A 163 8.68 8.99 -7.84
CA PRO A 163 7.33 9.39 -7.40
C PRO A 163 6.87 10.75 -7.95
N TRP A 164 7.78 11.56 -8.50
CA TRP A 164 7.49 12.93 -8.95
C TRP A 164 7.07 13.04 -10.42
N ASN A 165 7.16 11.96 -11.21
CA ASN A 165 6.73 11.95 -12.61
C ASN A 165 5.37 11.25 -12.75
N ASN A 166 4.52 11.75 -13.66
CA ASN A 166 3.23 11.14 -13.95
C ASN A 166 3.38 9.72 -14.52
N ARG A 167 4.47 9.47 -15.25
CA ARG A 167 4.89 8.16 -15.76
C ARG A 167 6.01 7.60 -14.89
N SER A 168 5.63 6.86 -13.85
CA SER A 168 6.58 6.35 -12.87
C SER A 168 6.63 4.83 -12.78
N PHE A 169 5.75 4.12 -13.47
CA PHE A 169 5.59 2.67 -13.31
C PHE A 169 6.24 1.91 -14.44
N LYS A 170 7.16 1.00 -14.11
CA LYS A 170 7.81 0.09 -15.05
C LYS A 170 7.31 -1.33 -14.85
N PHE A 171 6.93 -2.01 -15.91
CA PHE A 171 6.54 -3.42 -15.84
C PHE A 171 7.77 -4.29 -15.52
N ILE A 172 7.68 -5.09 -14.44
CA ILE A 172 8.78 -5.99 -14.01
C ILE A 172 8.56 -7.41 -14.55
N GLY A 173 7.29 -7.82 -14.67
CA GLY A 173 6.92 -9.15 -15.14
C GLY A 173 5.58 -9.63 -14.59
N TRP A 174 5.24 -10.84 -15.01
CA TRP A 174 4.11 -11.60 -14.47
C TRP A 174 4.56 -12.43 -13.26
N TYR A 175 3.72 -12.47 -12.24
CA TYR A 175 3.97 -13.18 -11.00
C TYR A 175 2.77 -14.05 -10.63
N LYS A 176 3.03 -15.08 -9.84
CA LYS A 176 2.02 -15.91 -9.19
C LYS A 176 2.23 -15.95 -7.68
N ILE A 177 1.16 -16.22 -6.94
CA ILE A 177 1.23 -16.37 -5.49
C ILE A 177 1.65 -17.80 -5.20
N SER A 178 2.86 -17.98 -4.67
CA SER A 178 3.37 -19.32 -4.33
C SER A 178 2.93 -19.78 -2.94
N ARG A 179 2.78 -18.84 -2.01
CA ARG A 179 2.37 -19.11 -0.63
C ARG A 179 1.47 -18.01 -0.09
N LEU A 180 0.41 -18.41 0.60
CA LEU A 180 -0.51 -17.53 1.27
C LEU A 180 -0.65 -17.96 2.74
N GLN A 181 -0.48 -17.01 3.65
CA GLN A 181 -0.63 -17.24 5.09
C GLN A 181 -1.51 -16.15 5.69
N PHE A 182 -2.57 -16.54 6.39
CA PHE A 182 -3.42 -15.63 7.14
C PHE A 182 -2.95 -15.55 8.59
N LEU A 183 -2.70 -14.34 9.06
CA LEU A 183 -2.29 -14.05 10.42
C LEU A 183 -3.47 -13.51 11.22
N LYS A 184 -3.77 -14.18 12.32
CA LYS A 184 -4.82 -13.77 13.26
C LYS A 184 -4.45 -12.46 13.97
N PRO A 185 -5.44 -11.67 14.41
CA PRO A 185 -5.20 -10.44 15.14
C PRO A 185 -4.44 -10.73 16.43
N ASN A 186 -3.55 -9.83 16.82
CA ASN A 186 -2.69 -9.97 18.02
C ASN A 186 -1.84 -11.25 18.09
N SER A 187 -1.68 -11.98 16.98
CA SER A 187 -0.82 -13.16 16.96
C SER A 187 0.67 -12.80 17.10
N PRO A 188 1.50 -13.65 17.72
CA PRO A 188 2.93 -13.39 17.85
C PRO A 188 3.63 -13.29 16.48
N SER A 189 3.16 -14.07 15.49
CA SER A 189 3.64 -14.01 14.11
C SER A 189 3.36 -12.65 13.46
N LEU A 190 2.16 -12.09 13.66
CA LEU A 190 1.81 -10.75 13.18
C LEU A 190 2.68 -9.66 13.82
N LEU A 191 2.90 -9.76 15.13
CA LEU A 191 3.75 -8.82 15.85
C LEU A 191 5.20 -8.87 15.35
N HIS A 192 5.75 -10.07 15.14
CA HIS A 192 7.09 -10.24 14.58
C HIS A 192 7.20 -9.66 13.16
N MET A 193 6.21 -9.95 12.31
CA MET A 193 6.12 -9.45 10.95
C MET A 193 6.06 -7.91 10.90
N LEU A 194 5.18 -7.28 11.69
CA LEU A 194 5.08 -5.83 11.76
C LEU A 194 6.41 -5.23 12.26
N LYS A 195 7.05 -5.82 13.29
CA LYS A 195 8.35 -5.34 13.77
C LYS A 195 9.41 -5.39 12.68
N ARG A 196 9.43 -6.46 11.86
CA ARG A 196 10.33 -6.56 10.71
C ARG A 196 10.01 -5.52 9.64
N LYS A 197 8.73 -5.32 9.29
CA LYS A 197 8.29 -4.32 8.30
C LYS A 197 8.77 -2.92 8.69
N TRP A 198 8.57 -2.52 9.93
CA TRP A 198 8.95 -1.17 10.37
C TRP A 198 10.47 -0.99 10.52
N ARG A 199 11.22 -2.06 10.83
CA ARG A 199 12.69 -2.00 10.85
C ARG A 199 13.31 -1.74 9.47
N ILE A 200 12.68 -2.23 8.40
CA ILE A 200 13.22 -2.09 7.03
C ILE A 200 13.15 -0.64 6.56
N ILE A 201 12.07 0.06 6.91
CA ILE A 201 11.86 1.48 6.57
C ILE A 201 13.00 2.34 7.15
N ASP A 202 13.49 2.01 8.35
CA ASP A 202 14.57 2.74 9.00
C ASP A 202 15.94 2.57 8.29
N HIS A 203 16.11 1.61 7.38
CA HIS A 203 17.40 1.39 6.73
C HIS A 203 17.70 2.41 5.62
N CYS A 204 16.68 2.99 4.98
CA CYS A 204 16.87 3.86 3.81
C CYS A 204 17.27 5.31 4.15
N ASP A 205 17.00 5.81 5.37
CA ASP A 205 17.29 7.21 5.76
C ASP A 205 18.15 7.37 7.03
N GLY A 206 18.85 6.30 7.43
CA GLY A 206 19.62 6.28 8.68
C GLY A 206 18.76 6.01 9.92
N PRO A 207 19.36 5.83 11.11
CA PRO A 207 18.70 5.28 12.30
C PRO A 207 17.75 6.29 12.96
N LEU A 208 16.67 6.62 12.29
CA LEU A 208 15.49 7.21 12.89
C LEU A 208 14.60 6.05 13.32
N SER A 209 14.85 5.49 14.49
CA SER A 209 13.88 4.59 15.14
C SER A 209 12.65 5.43 15.45
N ILE A 210 11.71 5.50 14.50
CA ILE A 210 10.43 6.15 14.76
C ILE A 210 9.66 5.17 15.63
N ASP A 211 9.76 5.37 16.94
CA ASP A 211 8.90 4.72 17.92
C ASP A 211 7.45 5.09 17.60
N ARG A 212 6.81 4.24 16.83
CA ARG A 212 5.43 4.42 16.41
C ARG A 212 4.56 4.42 17.67
N HIS A 213 3.66 5.41 17.77
CA HIS A 213 2.73 5.51 18.89
C HIS A 213 2.02 4.17 19.16
N GLN A 214 1.96 3.78 20.43
CA GLN A 214 1.36 2.53 20.90
C GLN A 214 -0.07 2.33 20.35
N ALA A 215 -0.89 3.39 20.33
CA ALA A 215 -2.24 3.34 19.78
C ALA A 215 -2.28 2.90 18.30
N LYS A 216 -1.32 3.35 17.47
CA LYS A 216 -1.23 2.93 16.06
C LYS A 216 -0.78 1.47 15.92
N TRP A 217 0.03 0.97 16.87
CA TRP A 217 0.44 -0.43 16.93
C TRP A 217 -0.74 -1.34 17.27
N GLU A 218 -1.45 -1.05 18.36
CA GLU A 218 -2.64 -1.79 18.78
C GLU A 218 -3.71 -1.78 17.69
N TYR A 219 -3.93 -0.61 17.06
CA TYR A 219 -4.82 -0.52 15.91
C TYR A 219 -4.36 -1.44 14.77
N SER A 220 -3.08 -1.45 14.39
CA SER A 220 -2.57 -2.37 13.35
C SER A 220 -2.72 -3.86 13.72
N LEU A 221 -2.51 -4.22 14.99
CA LEU A 221 -2.58 -5.58 15.50
C LEU A 221 -4.01 -6.12 15.61
N SER A 222 -5.00 -5.23 15.72
CA SER A 222 -6.42 -5.60 15.79
C SER A 222 -7.00 -6.17 14.49
N TYR A 223 -6.29 -6.05 13.36
CA TYR A 223 -6.75 -6.54 12.06
C TYR A 223 -6.23 -7.94 11.74
N ASN A 224 -6.98 -8.66 10.91
CA ASN A 224 -6.45 -9.81 10.18
C ASN A 224 -5.43 -9.32 9.14
N TRP A 225 -4.39 -10.10 8.92
CA TRP A 225 -3.38 -9.83 7.90
C TRP A 225 -3.19 -11.06 7.02
N ALA A 226 -2.73 -10.85 5.80
CA ALA A 226 -2.21 -11.91 4.96
C ALA A 226 -0.76 -11.62 4.57
N VAL A 227 0.08 -12.65 4.65
CA VAL A 227 1.42 -12.69 4.10
C VAL A 227 1.34 -13.44 2.77
N ILE A 228 1.71 -12.75 1.71
CA ILE A 228 1.69 -13.27 0.34
C ILE A 228 3.13 -13.41 -0.11
N LYS A 229 3.54 -14.61 -0.49
CA LYS A 229 4.81 -14.81 -1.19
C LYS A 229 4.53 -14.96 -2.66
N MET A 230 5.18 -14.14 -3.47
CA MET A 230 5.05 -14.10 -4.91
C MET A 230 6.32 -14.60 -5.58
N GLU A 231 6.15 -15.33 -6.68
CA GLU A 231 7.23 -15.85 -7.51
C GLU A 231 7.00 -15.41 -8.96
N LYS A 232 8.09 -15.15 -9.67
CA LYS A 232 8.02 -14.76 -11.08
C LYS A 232 7.48 -15.93 -11.90
N ASP A 233 6.47 -15.66 -12.70
CA ASP A 233 5.86 -16.65 -13.58
C ASP A 233 6.46 -16.54 -14.98
N GLU A 234 7.53 -17.30 -15.21
CA GLU A 234 8.22 -17.35 -16.51
C GLU A 234 7.32 -17.85 -17.64
N GLN A 235 6.38 -18.74 -17.33
CA GLN A 235 5.46 -19.27 -18.32
C GLN A 235 4.49 -18.19 -18.77
N ALA A 236 3.87 -17.48 -17.82
CA ALA A 236 3.02 -16.33 -18.14
C ALA A 236 3.79 -15.22 -18.86
N MET A 237 5.07 -15.01 -18.53
CA MET A 237 5.93 -14.09 -19.27
C MET A 237 6.10 -14.49 -20.74
N ARG A 238 6.39 -15.77 -21.01
CA ARG A 238 6.51 -16.27 -22.39
C ARG A 238 5.20 -16.18 -23.17
N ASP A 239 4.09 -16.52 -22.51
CA ASP A 239 2.80 -16.66 -23.17
C ASP A 239 2.09 -15.32 -23.40
N LYS A 240 2.16 -14.40 -22.42
CA LYS A 240 1.47 -13.10 -22.47
C LYS A 240 2.37 -11.96 -22.93
N GLY A 241 3.68 -12.08 -22.74
CA GLY A 241 4.62 -11.00 -23.01
C GLY A 241 4.39 -9.76 -22.13
N GLN A 242 4.91 -8.62 -22.56
CA GLN A 242 4.67 -7.32 -21.93
C GLN A 242 3.24 -6.85 -22.25
N PRO A 243 2.47 -6.37 -21.27
CA PRO A 243 1.14 -5.85 -21.54
C PRO A 243 1.21 -4.67 -22.52
N ASN A 244 0.49 -4.77 -23.63
CA ASN A 244 0.37 -3.71 -24.61
C ASN A 244 -0.68 -2.70 -24.13
N ILE A 245 -0.26 -1.76 -23.28
CA ILE A 245 -1.11 -0.71 -22.73
C ILE A 245 -1.07 0.47 -23.69
N ASP A 246 -2.19 0.76 -24.33
CA ASP A 246 -2.31 1.92 -25.21
C ASP A 246 -2.07 3.21 -24.41
N ARG A 247 -1.26 4.10 -24.98
CA ARG A 247 -1.05 5.43 -24.41
C ARG A 247 -2.35 6.20 -24.52
N VAL A 248 -2.90 6.54 -23.37
CA VAL A 248 -3.98 7.51 -23.32
C VAL A 248 -3.31 8.87 -23.45
N ASP A 249 -3.30 9.42 -24.66
CA ASP A 249 -3.02 10.84 -24.84
C ASP A 249 -4.11 11.58 -24.07
N TYR A 250 -3.74 12.06 -22.88
CA TYR A 250 -4.42 13.16 -22.24
C TYR A 250 -4.18 14.39 -23.11
N GLY A 251 -4.80 14.43 -24.29
CA GLY A 251 -4.70 15.56 -25.18
C GLY A 251 -5.27 16.75 -24.43
N GLU A 252 -4.38 17.59 -23.88
CA GLU A 252 -4.65 18.77 -23.04
C GLU A 252 -6.12 18.87 -22.63
N THR A 253 -6.58 17.88 -21.86
CA THR A 253 -7.97 17.89 -21.43
C THR A 253 -7.98 18.96 -20.37
N HIS A 254 -8.26 20.19 -20.79
CA HIS A 254 -8.73 21.26 -19.94
C HIS A 254 -9.81 20.62 -19.09
N GLY A 255 -9.43 20.24 -17.86
CA GLY A 255 -10.31 19.47 -17.00
C GLY A 255 -11.63 20.22 -16.89
N PRO A 256 -12.77 19.53 -16.69
CA PRO A 256 -14.09 20.15 -16.60
C PRO A 256 -14.26 21.15 -15.43
N GLY A 257 -13.18 21.50 -14.74
CA GLY A 257 -13.06 22.65 -13.84
C GLY A 257 -11.83 23.51 -14.17
N GLY A 258 -11.59 23.79 -15.46
CA GLY A 258 -10.44 24.50 -16.01
C GLY A 258 -10.11 25.78 -15.26
N ARG A 259 -9.26 25.66 -14.23
CA ARG A 259 -8.56 26.79 -13.66
C ARG A 259 -7.55 27.20 -14.70
N LYS A 260 -7.91 28.23 -15.46
CA LYS A 260 -7.01 28.93 -16.38
C LYS A 260 -5.67 29.11 -15.67
N SER A 261 -4.57 28.72 -16.31
CA SER A 261 -3.25 28.97 -15.71
C SER A 261 -3.08 30.48 -15.52
N VAL A 262 -2.24 30.92 -14.58
CA VAL A 262 -1.97 32.36 -14.39
C VAL A 262 -1.55 33.02 -15.71
N ASN A 263 -0.84 32.31 -16.59
CA ASN A 263 -0.48 32.82 -17.91
C ASN A 263 -1.68 32.99 -18.85
N GLU A 264 -2.67 32.10 -18.79
CA GLU A 264 -3.92 32.25 -19.55
C GLU A 264 -4.77 33.40 -19.01
N ILE A 265 -4.88 33.54 -17.68
CA ILE A 265 -5.59 34.67 -17.05
C ILE A 265 -4.93 36.00 -17.43
N LEU A 266 -3.60 36.05 -17.40
CA LEU A 266 -2.85 37.25 -17.80
C LEU A 266 -2.93 37.53 -19.31
N ALA A 267 -2.98 36.49 -20.14
CA ALA A 267 -3.17 36.65 -21.58
C ALA A 267 -4.59 37.16 -21.90
N GLU A 268 -5.60 36.65 -21.20
CA GLU A 268 -6.99 37.12 -21.32
C GLU A 268 -7.12 38.59 -20.89
N MET A 269 -6.55 38.98 -19.75
CA MET A 269 -6.54 40.38 -19.30
C MET A 269 -5.87 41.34 -20.28
N ARG A 270 -4.83 40.90 -21.01
CA ARG A 270 -4.17 41.76 -22.00
C ARG A 270 -5.02 41.99 -23.24
N ASN A 271 -5.90 41.06 -23.57
CA ASN A 271 -6.73 41.14 -24.77
C ASN A 271 -8.05 41.89 -24.52
N GLU A 272 -8.50 42.02 -23.26
CA GLU A 272 -9.72 42.77 -22.91
C GLU A 272 -9.56 44.30 -23.01
N ASP A 273 -8.33 44.83 -22.94
CA ASP A 273 -8.07 46.29 -23.01
C ASP A 273 -8.04 46.86 -24.45
N GLU A 274 -8.11 46.00 -25.48
CA GLU A 274 -8.06 46.40 -26.90
C GLU A 274 -9.43 46.41 -27.60
N SER A 275 -10.54 46.20 -26.87
CA SER A 275 -11.92 46.24 -27.38
C SER A 275 -12.72 47.43 -26.85
#